data_AF-A0A8C2VIN1-F1
#
_entry.id   AF-A0A8C2VIN1-F1
#
_cell.length_a   1.000
_cell.length_b   1.000
_cell.length_c   1.000
_cell.angle_alpha   90.00
_cell.angle_beta   90.00
_cell.angle_gamma   90.00
#
_symmetry.space_group_name_H-M   'P 1'
#
loop_
_entity.id
_entity.type
_entity.pdbx_description
1 polymer ?
#
loop_
_entity_poly.entity_id
_entity_poly.type
_entity_poly.pdbx_seq_one_letter_code
_entity_poly.pdbx_strand_id
1 'polypeptide(L)' 'MGFFKVVKNKAYFKRYQGKTDYYAQNRLVMQDKNKYHTPKYRMIDHVTNSDIIWLIA' A
#
# COMPACT_ATOMS: atom_id res chain seq x y z
N MET A 1 -8.86 0.71 38.22
CA MET A 1 -8.37 1.13 36.89
C MET A 1 -8.84 2.55 36.61
N GLY A 2 -7.92 3.50 36.40
CA GLY A 2 -8.23 4.93 36.33
C GLY A 2 -9.09 5.36 35.14
N PHE A 3 -9.84 6.45 35.31
CA PHE A 3 -10.73 7.11 34.34
C PHE A 3 -9.97 7.76 33.17
N PHE A 4 -9.23 6.98 32.39
CA PHE A 4 -8.54 7.48 31.20
C PHE A 4 -9.34 7.15 29.93
N LYS A 5 -9.54 8.16 29.08
CA LYS A 5 -10.22 7.99 27.79
C LYS A 5 -9.39 7.09 26.87
N VAL A 6 -9.93 5.94 26.51
CA VAL A 6 -9.29 5.01 25.57
C VAL A 6 -9.36 5.58 24.15
N VAL A 7 -8.22 6.07 23.66
CA VAL A 7 -8.09 6.68 22.32
C VAL A 7 -8.16 5.63 21.21
N LYS A 8 -7.54 4.45 21.40
CA LYS A 8 -7.55 3.33 20.45
C LYS A 8 -8.77 2.43 20.68
N ASN A 9 -9.96 2.95 20.38
CA ASN A 9 -11.23 2.24 20.52
C ASN A 9 -11.61 1.46 19.24
N LYS A 10 -12.71 0.70 19.27
CA LYS A 10 -13.21 -0.07 18.12
C LYS A 10 -13.45 0.79 16.87
N ALA A 11 -13.82 2.06 17.03
CA ALA A 11 -14.04 2.99 15.94
C ALA A 11 -12.71 3.48 15.30
N TYR A 12 -11.65 3.63 16.10
CA TYR A 12 -10.30 3.99 15.65
C TYR A 12 -9.75 2.96 14.66
N PHE A 13 -9.78 1.67 15.01
CA PHE A 13 -9.25 0.61 14.15
C PHE A 13 -10.04 0.41 12.84
N LYS A 14 -11.32 0.75 12.80
CA LYS A 14 -12.12 0.73 11.57
C LYS A 14 -11.73 1.81 10.56
N ARG A 15 -11.07 2.88 11.00
CA ARG A 15 -10.67 4.03 10.16
C ARG A 15 -9.17 4.05 9.84
N TYR A 16 -8.42 3.08 10.35
CA TYR A 16 -6.98 3.03 10.13
C TYR A 16 -6.69 2.55 8.70
N GLN A 17 -6.18 3.47 7.87
CA GLN A 17 -5.78 3.21 6.49
C GLN A 17 -4.27 3.32 6.40
N GLY A 18 -3.58 2.22 6.11
CA GLY A 18 -2.11 2.22 6.08
C GLY A 18 -1.55 0.93 5.50
N LYS A 19 -1.92 0.60 4.25
CA LYS A 19 -1.43 -0.61 3.58
C LYS A 19 -0.41 -0.34 2.48
N THR A 20 -0.37 0.87 1.92
CA THR A 20 0.40 1.17 0.72
C THR A 20 1.40 2.29 0.96
N ASP A 21 2.68 2.04 0.64
CA ASP A 21 3.69 3.09 0.58
C ASP A 21 3.58 3.86 -0.74
N TYR A 22 2.90 5.01 -0.68
CA TYR A 22 2.71 5.88 -1.83
C TYR A 22 4.00 6.55 -2.32
N TYR A 23 5.00 6.71 -1.45
CA TYR A 23 6.25 7.36 -1.83
C TYR A 23 7.07 6.46 -2.76
N ALA A 24 7.21 5.18 -2.38
CA ALA A 24 7.83 4.18 -3.25
C ALA A 24 7.00 3.96 -4.52
N GLN A 25 5.67 3.87 -4.40
CA GLN A 25 4.79 3.62 -5.55
C GLN A 25 4.92 4.70 -6.64
N ASN A 26 4.93 5.99 -6.27
CA ASN A 26 5.00 7.07 -7.26
C ASN A 26 6.31 7.01 -8.07
N ARG A 27 7.43 6.62 -7.45
CA ARG A 27 8.72 6.48 -8.11
C ARG A 27 8.74 5.30 -9.09
N LEU A 28 8.04 4.22 -8.75
CA LEU A 28 7.95 3.03 -9.61
C LEU A 28 7.01 3.25 -10.80
N VAL A 29 5.89 3.94 -10.59
CA VAL A 29 4.88 4.19 -11.64
C VAL A 29 5.32 5.29 -12.62
N MET A 30 6.01 6.33 -12.13
CA MET A 30 6.39 7.45 -12.98
C MET A 30 7.26 6.98 -14.16
N GLN A 31 6.86 7.40 -15.35
CA GLN A 31 7.55 7.13 -16.60
C GLN A 31 8.03 8.43 -17.22
N ASP A 32 9.16 8.33 -17.92
CA ASP A 32 9.70 9.46 -18.68
C ASP A 32 8.70 9.91 -19.75
N LYS A 33 8.45 11.21 -19.84
CA LYS A 33 7.47 11.77 -20.80
C LYS A 33 7.83 11.53 -22.26
N ASN A 34 9.12 11.33 -22.54
CA ASN A 34 9.63 11.00 -23.88
C ASN A 34 9.20 9.59 -24.36
N LYS A 35 8.68 8.75 -23.46
CA LYS A 35 8.23 7.38 -23.78
C LYS A 35 6.72 7.29 -24.09
N TYR A 36 6.05 8.44 -24.26
CA TYR A 36 4.65 8.54 -24.70
C TYR A 36 3.73 7.51 -24.01
N HIS A 37 3.02 6.69 -24.80
CA HIS A 37 2.02 5.73 -24.34
C HIS A 37 2.58 4.32 -24.13
N THR A 38 3.90 4.14 -24.10
CA THR A 38 4.47 2.81 -23.86
C THR A 38 4.13 2.37 -22.43
N PRO A 39 3.49 1.21 -22.21
CA PRO A 39 3.12 0.76 -20.88
C PRO A 39 4.37 0.41 -20.05
N LYS A 40 4.37 0.81 -18.78
CA LYS A 40 5.42 0.45 -17.82
C LYS A 40 4.95 -0.67 -16.90
N TYR A 41 5.34 -1.89 -17.22
CA TYR A 41 5.00 -3.06 -16.41
C TYR A 41 5.83 -3.14 -15.13
N ARG A 42 5.20 -3.62 -14.06
CA ARG A 42 5.86 -3.92 -12.78
C ARG A 42 5.40 -5.24 -12.22
N MET A 43 6.34 -5.96 -11.61
CA MET A 43 6.04 -7.12 -10.78
C MET A 43 5.63 -6.64 -9.40
N ILE A 44 4.51 -7.14 -8.90
CA ILE A 44 4.03 -6.90 -7.54
C ILE A 44 4.09 -8.24 -6.81
N ASP A 45 4.88 -8.28 -5.74
CA ASP A 45 5.02 -9.43 -4.86
C ASP A 45 4.35 -9.15 -3.51
N HIS A 46 3.50 -10.09 -3.09
CA HIS A 46 2.85 -10.07 -1.80
C HIS A 46 3.09 -11.40 -1.09
N VAL A 47 3.89 -11.36 -0.04
CA VAL A 47 4.07 -12.48 0.87
C VAL A 47 3.02 -12.36 1.97
N THR A 48 2.12 -13.33 2.03
CA THR A 48 1.17 -13.49 3.13
C THR A 48 1.63 -14.61 4.06
N ASN A 49 0.99 -14.78 5.21
CA ASN A 49 1.39 -15.81 6.18
C ASN A 49 1.26 -17.24 5.65
N SER A 50 0.46 -17.46 4.60
CA SER A 50 0.20 -18.80 4.04
C SER A 50 0.63 -18.94 2.59
N ASP A 51 0.64 -17.86 1.81
CA ASP A 51 0.85 -17.90 0.36
C ASP A 51 1.73 -16.76 -0.15
N ILE A 52 2.38 -17.00 -1.28
CA ILE A 52 3.13 -15.99 -2.05
C ILE A 52 2.35 -15.69 -3.32
N ILE A 53 1.96 -14.42 -3.49
CA ILE A 53 1.19 -13.94 -4.65
C ILE A 53 2.10 -13.07 -5.52
N TRP A 54 2.12 -13.38 -6.82
CA TRP A 54 2.84 -12.60 -7.83
C TRP A 54 1.86 -12.09 -8.88
N LEU A 55 1.92 -10.79 -9.18
CA LEU A 55 1.06 -10.12 -10.17
C LEU A 55 1.91 -9.28 -11.11
N ILE A 56 1.48 -9.19 -12.38
CA ILE A 56 2.03 -8.24 -13.36
C ILE A 56 0.98 -7.16 -13.56
N ALA A 57 1.37 -5.91 -13.35
CA ALA A 57 0.56 -4.71 -13.54
C ALA A 57 1.18 -3.79 -14.58
#